data_AF-A0A2J6HEN7-F1
#
_entry.id   AF-A0A2J6HEN7-F1
#
_cell.length_a   1.000
_cell.length_b   1.000
_cell.length_c   1.000
_cell.angle_alpha   90.00
_cell.angle_beta   90.00
_cell.angle_gamma   90.00
#
_symmetry.space_group_name_H-M   'P 1'
#
loop_
_entity.id
_entity.type
_entity.pdbx_description
1 polymer ?
#
loop_
_entity_poly.entity_id
_entity_poly.type
_entity_poly.pdbx_seq_one_letter_code
_entity_poly.pdbx_strand_id
1 'polypeptide(L)'
;MKRAGILFFVLLFASSMFVSAENEPQFKNELNMAIDILKMHRTFSVNDTSKQQVEQTYQFVAPTPVDDPEPREIKAYPNPCMYSMKVTGINPGDELIVYNSVGQVVFTKIAEYSEETIDVSGFDPGIYVLAIINSKEIDKIDFIK
;
A
#
# COMPACT_ATOMS: atom_id res chain seq x y z
N MET A 1 -36.39 73.58 7.84
CA MET A 1 -34.97 73.15 7.94
C MET A 1 -34.79 72.25 9.15
N LYS A 2 -34.47 70.96 8.95
CA LYS A 2 -33.93 69.97 9.93
C LYS A 2 -34.34 68.54 9.51
N ARG A 3 -33.72 67.95 8.50
CA ARG A 3 -33.69 66.47 8.26
C ARG A 3 -32.46 66.06 7.42
N ALA A 4 -31.27 66.56 7.78
CA ALA A 4 -30.00 66.21 7.14
C ALA A 4 -29.00 65.53 8.11
N GLY A 5 -29.46 65.12 9.30
CA GLY A 5 -28.59 64.60 10.37
C GLY A 5 -28.53 63.08 10.52
N ILE A 6 -29.50 62.33 9.98
CA ILE A 6 -29.58 60.87 10.22
C ILE A 6 -28.85 60.06 9.13
N LEU A 7 -28.80 60.56 7.89
CA LEU A 7 -28.17 59.84 6.79
C LEU A 7 -26.63 59.86 6.84
N PHE A 8 -26.04 60.86 7.51
CA PHE A 8 -24.58 60.97 7.66
C PHE A 8 -24.02 60.09 8.79
N PHE A 9 -24.86 59.69 9.76
CA PHE A 9 -24.43 58.83 10.87
C PHE A 9 -24.39 57.34 10.50
N VAL A 10 -25.23 56.89 9.57
CA VAL A 10 -25.27 55.47 9.13
C VAL A 10 -24.08 55.11 8.24
N LEU A 11 -23.56 56.06 7.46
CA LEU A 11 -22.39 55.83 6.59
C LEU A 11 -21.06 55.80 7.35
N LEU A 12 -20.97 56.43 8.53
CA LEU A 12 -19.77 56.38 9.36
C LEU A 12 -19.64 55.08 10.18
N PHE A 13 -20.75 54.37 10.43
CA PHE A 13 -20.72 53.08 11.13
C PHE A 13 -20.38 51.89 10.22
N ALA A 14 -20.60 51.99 8.91
CA ALA A 14 -20.29 50.90 7.98
C ALA A 14 -18.78 50.76 7.69
N SER A 15 -18.00 51.86 7.74
CA SER A 15 -16.55 51.78 7.55
C SER A 15 -15.83 51.16 8.75
N SER A 16 -16.37 51.27 9.97
CA SER A 16 -15.77 50.64 11.16
C SER A 16 -16.09 49.15 11.28
N MET A 17 -17.13 48.64 10.63
CA MET A 17 -17.42 47.20 10.61
C MET A 17 -16.71 46.44 9.48
N PHE A 18 -16.31 47.10 8.39
CA PHE A 18 -15.55 46.41 7.33
C PHE A 18 -14.05 46.27 7.67
N VAL A 19 -13.49 47.18 8.48
CA VAL A 19 -12.06 47.15 8.87
C VAL A 19 -11.76 46.09 9.95
N SER A 20 -12.78 45.48 10.57
CA SER A 20 -12.57 44.51 11.66
C SER A 20 -12.57 43.05 11.21
N ALA A 21 -12.96 42.73 9.96
CA ALA A 21 -12.92 41.35 9.45
C ALA A 21 -11.54 40.97 8.86
N GLU A 22 -10.72 41.95 8.50
CA GLU A 22 -9.40 41.73 7.88
C GLU A 22 -8.29 41.44 8.90
N ASN A 23 -8.60 41.55 10.20
CA ASN A 23 -7.66 41.36 11.30
C ASN A 23 -8.01 40.21 12.25
N GLU A 24 -8.80 39.23 11.79
CA GLU A 24 -8.86 37.94 12.50
C GLU A 24 -7.63 37.08 12.16
N PRO A 25 -6.89 36.60 13.17
CA PRO A 25 -5.67 35.81 12.97
C PRO A 25 -5.93 34.45 12.30
N GLN A 26 -7.17 33.95 12.34
CA GLN A 26 -7.52 32.65 11.76
C GLN A 26 -7.53 32.70 10.23
N PHE A 27 -8.09 33.75 9.61
CA PHE A 27 -8.12 33.90 8.16
C PHE A 27 -6.73 34.19 7.55
N LYS A 28 -5.88 34.96 8.26
CA LYS A 28 -4.48 35.19 7.84
C LYS A 28 -3.68 33.89 7.83
N ASN A 29 -3.92 32.99 8.79
CA ASN A 29 -3.20 31.72 8.86
C ASN A 29 -3.62 30.74 7.76
N GLU A 30 -4.91 30.68 7.42
CA GLU A 30 -5.40 29.86 6.30
C GLU A 30 -4.92 30.39 4.95
N LEU A 31 -4.92 31.72 4.76
CA LEU A 31 -4.38 32.36 3.56
C LEU A 31 -2.87 32.11 3.43
N ASN A 32 -2.12 32.16 4.53
CA ASN A 32 -0.69 31.85 4.54
C ASN A 32 -0.42 30.37 4.24
N MET A 33 -1.22 29.44 4.80
CA MET A 33 -1.11 28.01 4.46
C MET A 33 -1.41 27.74 2.98
N ALA A 34 -2.46 28.35 2.42
CA ALA A 34 -2.80 28.19 1.01
C ALA A 34 -1.72 28.80 0.09
N ILE A 35 -1.14 29.94 0.46
CA ILE A 35 -0.04 30.57 -0.26
C ILE A 35 1.23 29.72 -0.19
N ASP A 36 1.55 29.13 0.96
CA ASP A 36 2.73 28.28 1.13
C ASP A 36 2.58 26.95 0.37
N ILE A 37 1.39 26.36 0.36
CA ILE A 37 1.06 25.23 -0.50
C ILE A 37 1.25 25.65 -1.97
N LEU A 38 0.65 26.77 -2.40
CA LEU A 38 0.76 27.27 -3.78
C LEU A 38 2.20 27.57 -4.24
N LYS A 39 3.08 28.01 -3.33
CA LYS A 39 4.50 28.24 -3.59
C LYS A 39 5.28 26.93 -3.74
N MET A 40 4.86 25.85 -3.09
CA MET A 40 5.54 24.54 -3.14
C MET A 40 5.50 23.90 -4.54
N HIS A 41 4.52 24.25 -5.39
CA HIS A 41 4.39 23.70 -6.75
C HIS A 41 5.04 24.54 -7.87
N ARG A 42 5.66 25.70 -7.56
CA ARG A 42 6.35 26.51 -8.58
C ARG A 42 7.85 26.46 -8.38
N THR A 43 8.43 25.65 -9.25
CA THR A 43 9.86 25.49 -9.58
C THR A 43 10.72 26.71 -9.30
N PHE A 44 11.73 26.44 -8.48
CA PHE A 44 12.97 27.17 -8.22
C PHE A 44 13.39 28.19 -9.28
N SER A 45 13.60 29.43 -8.85
CA SER A 45 14.56 30.35 -9.48
C SER A 45 15.64 30.67 -8.46
N VAL A 46 16.82 30.11 -8.70
CA VAL A 46 18.04 30.32 -7.92
C VAL A 46 18.53 31.75 -8.16
N ASN A 47 18.81 32.49 -7.09
CA ASN A 47 19.99 33.35 -6.95
C ASN A 47 19.96 34.08 -5.61
N ASP A 48 20.70 33.56 -4.63
CA ASP A 48 21.31 34.41 -3.62
C ASP A 48 22.72 33.91 -3.29
N THR A 49 23.69 34.83 -3.39
CA THR A 49 25.12 34.56 -3.28
C THR A 49 25.63 35.18 -1.99
N SER A 50 25.53 34.44 -0.87
CA SER A 50 26.47 34.59 0.25
C SER A 50 26.52 33.31 1.08
N LYS A 51 27.74 32.78 1.17
CA LYS A 51 28.09 31.41 1.59
C LYS A 51 27.87 31.21 3.10
N GLN A 52 26.99 30.28 3.45
CA GLN A 52 27.29 29.30 4.49
C GLN A 52 27.25 27.93 3.83
N GLN A 53 28.42 27.42 3.42
CA GLN A 53 28.55 26.03 3.03
C GLN A 53 28.47 25.18 4.31
N VAL A 54 27.24 24.87 4.73
CA VAL A 54 27.04 23.66 5.50
C VAL A 54 27.10 22.54 4.47
N GLU A 55 28.26 21.89 4.34
CA GLU A 55 28.37 20.65 3.57
C GLU A 55 27.52 19.60 4.29
N GLN A 56 26.23 19.57 3.97
CA GLN A 56 25.38 18.46 4.34
C GLN A 56 25.79 17.31 3.45
N THR A 57 26.64 16.44 3.98
CA THR A 57 26.91 15.15 3.37
C THR A 57 25.61 14.35 3.44
N TYR A 58 24.81 14.45 2.38
CA TYR A 58 23.69 13.55 2.18
C TYR A 58 24.28 12.16 1.96
N GLN A 59 24.26 11.34 3.00
CA GLN A 59 24.48 9.91 2.85
C GLN A 59 23.27 9.38 2.11
N PHE A 60 23.42 9.16 0.81
CA PHE A 60 22.45 8.40 0.05
C PHE A 60 22.49 6.96 0.58
N VAL A 61 21.61 6.66 1.53
CA VAL A 61 21.36 5.29 1.94
C VAL A 61 20.49 4.72 0.84
N ALA A 62 21.10 3.91 -0.03
CA ALA A 62 20.33 3.14 -0.99
C ALA A 62 19.28 2.34 -0.19
N PRO A 63 18.00 2.34 -0.59
CA PRO A 63 17.06 1.40 -0.01
C PRO A 63 17.67 0.01 -0.17
N THR A 64 17.62 -0.79 0.90
CA THR A 64 18.00 -2.20 0.80
C THR A 64 17.22 -2.81 -0.35
N PRO A 65 17.86 -3.54 -1.28
CA PRO A 65 17.14 -4.35 -2.24
C PRO A 65 16.08 -5.15 -1.49
N VAL A 66 14.83 -5.08 -1.95
CA VAL A 66 13.85 -6.09 -1.55
C VAL A 66 14.41 -7.39 -2.11
N ASP A 67 14.74 -8.32 -1.23
CA ASP A 67 15.09 -9.69 -1.64
C ASP A 67 13.82 -10.26 -2.28
N ASP A 68 13.67 -10.07 -3.58
CA ASP A 68 12.64 -10.77 -4.34
C ASP A 68 13.02 -12.25 -4.26
N PRO A 69 12.20 -13.12 -3.65
CA PRO A 69 12.50 -14.54 -3.67
C PRO A 69 12.61 -14.97 -5.13
N GLU A 70 13.74 -15.61 -5.48
CA GLU A 70 13.90 -16.20 -6.80
C GLU A 70 12.69 -17.10 -7.07
N PRO A 71 11.94 -16.86 -8.15
CA PRO A 71 10.67 -17.55 -8.36
C PRO A 71 10.92 -19.04 -8.52
N ARG A 72 10.38 -19.85 -7.59
CA ARG A 72 10.37 -21.31 -7.73
C ARG A 72 9.35 -21.73 -8.76
N GLU A 73 9.77 -22.57 -9.69
CA GLU A 73 8.86 -23.20 -10.63
C GLU A 73 8.23 -24.46 -10.01
N ILE A 74 7.21 -24.27 -9.18
CA ILE A 74 6.44 -25.38 -8.59
C ILE A 74 5.40 -25.88 -9.59
N LYS A 75 5.31 -27.21 -9.73
CA LYS A 75 4.35 -27.86 -10.62
C LYS A 75 3.59 -28.93 -9.85
N ALA A 76 2.31 -29.07 -10.15
CA ALA A 76 1.49 -30.18 -9.68
C ALA A 76 0.80 -30.85 -10.88
N TYR A 77 0.98 -32.17 -11.04
CA TYR A 77 0.48 -32.93 -12.18
C TYR A 77 0.15 -34.39 -11.83
N PRO A 78 -0.80 -35.04 -12.53
CA PRO A 78 -1.66 -34.45 -13.54
C PRO A 78 -2.67 -33.48 -12.90
N ASN A 79 -3.12 -32.51 -13.69
CA ASN A 79 -4.26 -31.67 -13.35
C ASN A 79 -5.14 -31.60 -14.61
N PRO A 80 -6.33 -32.22 -14.64
CA PRO A 80 -7.01 -32.93 -13.54
C PRO A 80 -6.33 -34.22 -13.07
N CYS A 81 -6.61 -34.66 -11.83
CA CYS A 81 -6.12 -35.92 -11.24
C CYS A 81 -7.26 -36.81 -10.74
N MET A 82 -7.10 -38.14 -10.79
CA MET A 82 -8.15 -39.09 -10.37
C MET A 82 -7.84 -39.80 -9.04
N TYR A 83 -6.58 -40.11 -8.77
CA TYR A 83 -6.16 -40.88 -7.60
C TYR A 83 -4.97 -40.25 -6.89
N SER A 84 -4.02 -39.69 -7.64
CA SER A 84 -2.86 -39.03 -7.07
C SER A 84 -2.40 -37.86 -7.93
N MET A 85 -1.68 -36.95 -7.30
CA MET A 85 -1.02 -35.82 -7.94
C MET A 85 0.43 -35.73 -7.43
N LYS A 86 1.37 -35.59 -8.36
CA LYS A 86 2.78 -35.37 -8.08
C LYS A 86 3.05 -33.87 -8.04
N VAL A 87 3.71 -33.42 -6.98
CA VAL A 87 4.14 -32.04 -6.75
C VAL A 87 5.66 -32.00 -6.84
N THR A 88 6.21 -31.10 -7.65
CA THR A 88 7.65 -30.95 -7.88
C THR A 88 8.09 -29.50 -7.72
N GLY A 89 9.36 -29.27 -7.42
CA GLY A 89 9.89 -27.91 -7.19
C GLY A 89 9.73 -27.43 -5.74
N ILE A 90 9.42 -28.36 -4.84
CA ILE A 90 9.31 -28.12 -3.40
C ILE A 90 10.64 -28.43 -2.71
N ASN A 91 10.77 -28.08 -1.44
CA ASN A 91 11.92 -28.39 -0.62
C ASN A 91 11.51 -29.25 0.59
N PRO A 92 12.40 -30.12 1.10
CA PRO A 92 12.19 -30.75 2.39
C PRO A 92 11.93 -29.72 3.48
N GLY A 93 10.87 -29.92 4.26
CA GLY A 93 10.40 -29.00 5.29
C GLY A 93 9.30 -28.03 4.85
N ASP A 94 9.00 -27.92 3.55
CA ASP A 94 7.82 -27.18 3.09
C ASP A 94 6.54 -27.84 3.60
N GLU A 95 5.57 -27.04 4.05
CA GLU A 95 4.27 -27.54 4.49
C GLU A 95 3.27 -27.52 3.32
N LEU A 96 2.77 -28.71 2.98
CA LEU A 96 1.78 -28.94 1.94
C LEU A 96 0.39 -29.03 2.58
N ILE A 97 -0.50 -28.12 2.25
CA ILE A 97 -1.88 -28.08 2.76
C ILE A 97 -2.85 -28.08 1.58
N VAL A 98 -3.83 -28.98 1.58
CA VAL A 98 -4.91 -28.96 0.58
C VAL A 98 -6.20 -28.46 1.22
N TYR A 99 -6.81 -27.49 0.56
CA TYR A 99 -8.13 -26.94 0.90
C TYR A 99 -9.18 -27.38 -0.13
N ASN A 100 -10.37 -27.73 0.33
CA ASN A 100 -11.53 -27.88 -0.56
C ASN A 100 -12.11 -26.51 -0.98
N SER A 101 -13.13 -26.50 -1.83
CA SER A 101 -13.76 -25.29 -2.36
C SER A 101 -14.42 -24.38 -1.32
N VAL A 102 -14.67 -24.88 -0.10
CA VAL A 102 -15.22 -24.12 1.03
C VAL A 102 -14.11 -23.63 1.98
N GLY A 103 -12.85 -23.96 1.69
CA GLY A 103 -11.68 -23.57 2.48
C GLY A 103 -11.38 -24.47 3.67
N GLN A 104 -11.96 -25.68 3.73
CA GLN A 104 -11.63 -26.65 4.77
C GLN A 104 -10.34 -27.40 4.41
N VAL A 105 -9.46 -27.59 5.40
CA VAL A 105 -8.25 -28.41 5.25
C VAL A 105 -8.65 -29.88 5.16
N VAL A 106 -8.29 -30.54 4.06
CA VAL A 106 -8.56 -31.97 3.81
C VAL A 106 -7.29 -32.82 3.79
N PHE A 107 -6.12 -32.20 3.70
CA PHE A 107 -4.82 -32.87 3.74
C PHE A 107 -3.74 -31.91 4.25
N THR A 108 -2.80 -32.47 5.01
CA THR A 108 -1.59 -31.77 5.47
C THR A 108 -0.41 -32.74 5.45
N LYS A 109 0.74 -32.28 4.96
CA LYS A 109 2.00 -33.03 4.99
C LYS A 109 3.19 -32.09 5.03
N ILE A 110 4.23 -32.44 5.79
CA ILE A 110 5.55 -31.81 5.64
C ILE A 110 6.31 -32.57 4.56
N ALA A 111 6.83 -31.87 3.55
CA ALA A 111 7.60 -32.48 2.49
C ALA A 111 8.91 -33.07 3.04
N GLU A 112 9.20 -34.32 2.68
CA GLU A 112 10.46 -34.99 3.02
C GLU A 112 11.48 -34.85 1.88
N TYR A 113 10.99 -34.68 0.65
CA TYR A 113 11.78 -34.61 -0.56
C TYR A 113 11.42 -33.38 -1.41
N SER A 114 12.20 -33.14 -2.47
CA SER A 114 11.92 -32.06 -3.44
C SER A 114 10.78 -32.38 -4.42
N GLU A 115 10.24 -33.58 -4.31
CA GLU A 115 9.02 -34.02 -4.98
C GLU A 115 8.20 -34.90 -4.05
N GLU A 116 6.88 -34.73 -4.09
CA GLU A 116 5.96 -35.48 -3.25
C GLU A 116 4.76 -35.95 -4.05
N THR A 117 4.21 -37.09 -3.67
CA THR A 117 2.95 -37.59 -4.22
C THR A 117 1.86 -37.47 -3.17
N ILE A 118 0.78 -36.77 -3.54
CA ILE A 118 -0.42 -36.62 -2.72
C ILE A 118 -1.45 -37.63 -3.23
N ASP A 119 -1.91 -38.52 -2.35
CA ASP A 119 -3.06 -39.37 -2.61
C ASP A 119 -4.34 -38.55 -2.40
N VAL A 120 -5.14 -38.48 -3.45
CA VAL A 120 -6.40 -37.74 -3.52
C VAL A 120 -7.58 -38.66 -3.82
N SER A 121 -7.37 -39.99 -3.78
CA SER A 121 -8.41 -40.98 -4.09
C SER A 121 -9.63 -40.90 -3.17
N GLY A 122 -9.45 -40.44 -1.94
CA GLY A 122 -10.51 -40.21 -0.97
C GLY A 122 -11.19 -38.83 -1.04
N PHE A 123 -10.79 -37.97 -1.98
CA PHE A 123 -11.37 -36.63 -2.12
C PHE A 123 -12.60 -36.69 -3.04
N ASP A 124 -13.65 -35.96 -2.66
CA ASP A 124 -14.81 -35.76 -3.53
C ASP A 124 -14.42 -35.04 -4.84
N PRO A 125 -15.12 -35.28 -5.96
CA PRO A 125 -14.85 -34.55 -7.20
C PRO A 125 -15.08 -33.05 -7.03
N GLY A 126 -14.14 -32.22 -7.49
CA GLY A 126 -14.23 -30.78 -7.30
C GLY A 126 -12.94 -30.00 -7.51
N ILE A 127 -12.99 -28.72 -7.12
CA ILE A 127 -11.87 -27.79 -7.18
C ILE A 127 -11.22 -27.72 -5.80
N TYR A 128 -9.89 -27.79 -5.81
CA TYR A 128 -9.06 -27.76 -4.62
C TYR A 128 -7.91 -26.77 -4.79
N VAL A 129 -7.40 -26.29 -3.65
CA VAL A 129 -6.21 -25.44 -3.59
C VAL A 129 -5.13 -26.18 -2.83
N LEU A 130 -4.01 -26.45 -3.48
CA LEU A 130 -2.77 -26.86 -2.82
C LEU A 130 -1.98 -25.60 -2.44
N ALA A 131 -1.78 -25.38 -1.14
CA ALA A 131 -0.85 -24.39 -0.62
C ALA A 131 0.48 -25.06 -0.23
N ILE A 132 1.58 -24.48 -0.65
CA ILE A 132 2.94 -24.87 -0.26
C ILE A 132 3.53 -23.71 0.53
N ILE A 133 3.79 -23.94 1.81
CA ILE A 133 4.22 -22.90 2.76
C ILE A 133 5.66 -23.16 3.15
N ASN A 134 6.52 -22.14 3.03
CA ASN A 134 7.82 -22.12 3.68
C ASN A 134 8.00 -20.86 4.54
N SER A 135 9.19 -20.65 5.09
CA SER A 135 9.49 -19.51 5.98
C SER A 135 9.46 -18.13 5.31
N LYS A 136 9.48 -18.06 3.99
CA LYS A 136 9.55 -16.84 3.17
C LYS A 136 8.30 -16.60 2.35
N GLU A 137 7.70 -17.66 1.77
CA GLU A 137 6.64 -17.54 0.77
C GLU A 137 5.53 -18.59 0.93
N ILE A 138 4.39 -18.31 0.31
CA ILE A 138 3.26 -19.23 0.17
C ILE A 138 2.91 -19.32 -1.32
N ASP A 139 3.15 -20.48 -1.91
CA ASP A 139 2.75 -20.81 -3.27
C ASP A 139 1.38 -21.49 -3.27
N LYS A 140 0.57 -21.22 -4.29
CA LYS A 140 -0.78 -21.78 -4.44
C LYS A 140 -0.98 -22.36 -5.82
N ILE A 141 -1.56 -23.56 -5.87
CA ILE A 141 -1.90 -24.26 -7.11
C ILE A 141 -3.34 -24.76 -7.00
N ASP A 142 -4.18 -24.31 -7.93
CA ASP A 142 -5.53 -24.84 -8.07
C ASP A 142 -5.49 -26.13 -8.90
N PHE A 143 -6.20 -27.16 -8.44
CA PHE A 143 -6.32 -28.42 -9.18
C PHE A 143 -7.73 -28.98 -9.15
N ILE A 144 -8.03 -29.80 -10.16
CA ILE A 144 -9.32 -30.47 -10.34
C ILE A 144 -9.15 -31.95 -10.02
N LYS A 145 -10.03 -32.46 -9.16
CA LYS A 145 -10.13 -33.85 -8.75
C LYS A 145 -11.34 -34.56 -9.34
#